data_AF-A0A7V7VPC7-F1
#
_entry.id   AF-A0A7V7VPC7-F1
#
_cell.length_a   1.000
_cell.length_b   1.000
_cell.length_c   1.000
_cell.angle_alpha   90.00
_cell.angle_beta   90.00
_cell.angle_gamma   90.00
#
_symmetry.space_group_name_H-M   'P 1'
#
loop_
_entity.id
_entity.type
_entity.pdbx_description
1 polymer ?
#
loop_
_entity_poly.entity_id
_entity_poly.type
_entity_poly.pdbx_seq_one_letter_code
_entity_poly.pdbx_strand_id
1 'polypeptide(L)'
;MITPRLFTLLALIVSVLGFSNLSAQTTSPAPSDQATAQDPGNSAGPFNLSKDQLLSLGYRMWNNYAGGTVDGLTKWDGSDDNHQFMYLGIANNIWLPEGSTSMFGEDWPTVAQRLQELGCKIKPWMLNGCPWTTQEEFNADFNGKKMTWLRTHLSKEKFVRAQAFCIAERLQRTMDPSSPDSLLTGLAADQSALVQKNFELVVNSIDPLGVYALIDYVNFKGEGRLGATEFNGQSWGLLQVLLNMQTPAEGASDADVMKAFVQSAKFTLCQRVINHKIQDPTNNDVQYLDMWVAHLNDYLLTNAEVTARGLDKAPAAPAADTSSN
;
A
#
# COMPACT_ATOMS: atom_id res chain seq x y z
N MET A 1 -51.92 9.74 -10.81
CA MET A 1 -52.00 10.61 -9.61
C MET A 1 -51.27 9.84 -8.53
N ILE A 2 -50.10 10.21 -8.01
CA ILE A 2 -49.54 11.50 -7.64
C ILE A 2 -48.02 11.51 -7.99
N THR A 3 -47.52 12.73 -8.17
CA THR A 3 -46.24 13.23 -8.70
C THR A 3 -44.95 12.90 -7.91
N PRO A 4 -43.77 13.06 -8.56
CA PRO A 4 -42.44 12.92 -7.94
C PRO A 4 -41.97 14.25 -7.32
N ARG A 5 -41.02 14.20 -6.37
CA ARG A 5 -40.27 15.38 -5.91
C ARG A 5 -38.78 15.23 -6.18
N LEU A 6 -38.27 16.23 -6.89
CA LEU A 6 -36.91 16.47 -7.36
C LEU A 6 -36.10 17.25 -6.31
N PHE A 7 -34.78 17.00 -6.31
CA PHE A 7 -33.62 17.84 -5.95
C PHE A 7 -33.70 18.90 -4.85
N THR A 8 -32.66 18.95 -3.99
CA THR A 8 -31.69 20.08 -4.01
C THR A 8 -30.32 19.64 -3.47
N LEU A 9 -29.31 19.78 -4.33
CA LEU A 9 -27.88 19.69 -4.05
C LEU A 9 -27.44 21.07 -3.52
N LEU A 10 -26.80 21.17 -2.35
CA LEU A 10 -26.21 22.41 -1.87
C LEU A 10 -24.70 22.38 -2.12
N ALA A 11 -24.26 23.12 -3.15
CA ALA A 11 -22.86 23.46 -3.37
C ALA A 11 -22.42 24.50 -2.34
N LEU A 12 -21.34 24.24 -1.61
CA LEU A 12 -20.68 25.26 -0.80
C LEU A 12 -19.47 25.80 -1.56
N ILE A 13 -19.60 27.06 -1.98
CA ILE A 13 -18.56 27.94 -2.47
C ILE A 13 -17.65 28.30 -1.29
N VAL A 14 -16.34 28.11 -1.41
CA VAL A 14 -15.37 28.76 -0.53
C VAL A 14 -14.64 29.83 -1.32
N SER A 15 -14.88 31.07 -0.88
CA SER A 15 -14.39 32.32 -1.43
C SER A 15 -12.89 32.53 -1.14
N VAL A 16 -12.23 33.12 -2.13
CA VAL A 16 -10.90 33.71 -2.08
C VAL A 16 -10.91 34.99 -1.24
N LEU A 17 -10.08 35.06 -0.20
CA LEU A 17 -9.53 36.26 0.42
C LEU A 17 -8.09 35.87 0.82
N GLY A 18 -7.01 36.47 0.33
CA GLY A 18 -6.74 37.90 0.27
C GLY A 18 -5.91 38.29 1.50
N PHE A 19 -4.64 37.91 1.55
CA PHE A 19 -3.69 38.42 2.55
C PHE A 19 -2.54 39.17 1.85
N SER A 20 -2.50 40.46 2.14
CA SER A 20 -1.47 41.40 1.72
C SER A 20 -0.16 41.19 2.47
N ASN A 21 0.93 41.43 1.74
CA ASN A 21 2.30 41.49 2.20
C ASN A 21 2.51 42.40 3.42
N LEU A 22 3.35 41.96 4.35
CA LEU A 22 4.17 42.86 5.17
C LEU A 22 5.62 42.39 5.13
N SER A 23 6.48 43.26 4.59
CA SER A 23 7.92 43.13 4.53
C SER A 23 8.56 43.31 5.91
N ALA A 24 9.47 42.42 6.28
CA ALA A 24 10.55 42.73 7.22
C ALA A 24 11.84 42.05 6.74
N GLN A 25 12.79 42.86 6.29
CA GLN A 25 14.17 42.48 6.02
C GLN A 25 14.90 42.25 7.35
N THR A 26 15.60 41.14 7.51
CA THR A 26 16.82 41.06 8.35
C THR A 26 17.77 39.99 7.81
N THR A 27 18.83 40.50 7.16
CA THR A 27 20.21 40.00 7.02
C THR A 27 20.56 38.56 7.43
N SER A 28 21.04 37.77 6.45
CA SER A 28 21.90 36.60 6.62
C SER A 28 23.25 36.94 7.27
N PRO A 29 23.90 35.93 7.85
CA PRO A 29 25.26 35.60 7.42
C PRO A 29 25.43 34.10 7.11
N ALA A 30 26.35 33.81 6.19
CA ALA A 30 26.93 32.48 5.93
C ALA A 30 28.47 32.64 5.90
N PRO A 31 29.30 31.59 5.88
CA PRO A 31 29.10 30.20 6.28
C PRO A 31 30.15 29.74 7.33
N SER A 32 29.99 28.56 7.93
CA SER A 32 31.11 27.85 8.54
C SER A 32 31.07 26.40 8.11
N ASP A 33 32.01 26.06 7.22
CA ASP A 33 32.40 24.73 6.81
C ASP A 33 32.74 23.86 8.02
N GLN A 34 32.03 22.75 8.19
CA GLN A 34 32.61 21.43 8.50
C GLN A 34 31.65 20.35 7.99
N ALA A 35 31.83 20.00 6.72
CA ALA A 35 31.32 18.76 6.16
C ALA A 35 32.13 17.59 6.72
N THR A 36 31.59 16.87 7.70
CA THR A 36 31.93 15.45 7.86
C THR A 36 31.10 14.68 6.85
N ALA A 37 31.72 14.30 5.74
CA ALA A 37 31.14 13.39 4.77
C ALA A 37 30.86 12.03 5.45
N GLN A 38 29.61 11.84 5.88
CA GLN A 38 29.08 10.49 6.08
C GLN A 38 28.85 9.88 4.70
N ASP A 39 29.33 8.65 4.53
CA ASP A 39 29.01 7.80 3.39
C ASP A 39 27.48 7.80 3.16
N PRO A 40 26.97 8.18 1.97
CA PRO A 40 25.54 8.14 1.65
C PRO A 40 24.95 6.71 1.63
N GLY A 41 25.75 5.70 1.96
CA GLY A 41 25.37 4.30 2.07
C GLY A 41 24.40 3.95 3.20
N ASN A 42 24.26 4.79 4.25
CA ASN A 42 23.74 4.35 5.55
C ASN A 42 22.56 5.14 6.14
N SER A 43 21.85 5.99 5.37
CA SER A 43 20.56 6.52 5.84
C SER A 43 19.53 5.39 5.82
N ALA A 44 19.08 4.96 7.00
CA ALA A 44 18.10 3.89 7.14
C ALA A 44 16.78 4.27 6.43
N GLY A 45 16.14 3.31 5.77
CA GLY A 45 14.83 3.53 5.14
C GLY A 45 13.70 3.71 6.16
N PRO A 46 12.44 3.81 5.71
CA PRO A 46 11.27 3.78 6.59
C PRO A 46 11.38 2.60 7.56
N PHE A 47 10.99 2.82 8.82
CA PHE A 47 11.15 1.85 9.91
C PHE A 47 12.59 1.36 10.13
N ASN A 48 13.59 2.16 9.74
CA ASN A 48 15.02 1.83 9.80
C ASN A 48 15.42 0.61 8.96
N LEU A 49 14.62 0.21 7.96
CA LEU A 49 14.94 -0.92 7.10
C LEU A 49 16.18 -0.65 6.23
N SER A 50 17.09 -1.62 6.18
CA SER A 50 18.24 -1.63 5.29
C SER A 50 17.82 -1.80 3.82
N LYS A 51 18.77 -1.58 2.90
CA LYS A 51 18.54 -1.77 1.46
C LYS A 51 18.13 -3.21 1.13
N ASP A 52 18.74 -4.19 1.78
CA ASP A 52 18.48 -5.61 1.54
C ASP A 52 17.14 -6.03 2.12
N GLN A 53 16.77 -5.51 3.30
CA GLN A 53 15.44 -5.73 3.89
C GLN A 53 14.33 -5.12 3.02
N LEU A 54 14.53 -3.91 2.48
CA LEU A 54 13.58 -3.31 1.53
C LEU A 54 13.48 -4.10 0.23
N LEU A 55 14.58 -4.66 -0.26
CA LEU A 55 14.58 -5.50 -1.45
C LEU A 55 13.82 -6.83 -1.20
N SER A 56 14.09 -7.50 -0.07
CA SER A 56 13.38 -8.71 0.35
C SER A 56 11.88 -8.44 0.52
N LEU A 57 11.52 -7.34 1.21
CA LEU A 57 10.13 -6.87 1.31
C LEU A 57 9.50 -6.70 -0.07
N GLY A 58 10.20 -6.04 -1.00
CA GLY A 58 9.71 -5.80 -2.34
C GLY A 58 9.48 -7.08 -3.15
N TYR A 59 10.35 -8.08 -3.03
CA TYR A 59 10.14 -9.39 -3.67
C TYR A 59 8.95 -10.14 -3.07
N ARG A 60 8.75 -10.05 -1.77
CA ARG A 60 7.59 -10.69 -1.14
C ARG A 60 6.29 -10.06 -1.62
N MET A 61 6.25 -8.73 -1.71
CA MET A 61 5.13 -8.00 -2.30
C MET A 61 4.91 -8.39 -3.76
N TRP A 62 5.97 -8.48 -4.57
CA TRP A 62 5.85 -8.93 -5.96
C TRP A 62 5.26 -10.35 -6.06
N ASN A 63 5.74 -11.29 -5.25
CA ASN A 63 5.17 -12.65 -5.20
C ASN A 63 3.67 -12.62 -4.89
N ASN A 64 3.26 -11.82 -3.89
CA ASN A 64 1.87 -11.78 -3.48
C ASN A 64 0.93 -11.05 -4.46
N TYR A 65 1.33 -9.87 -4.94
CA TYR A 65 0.43 -8.98 -5.69
C TYR A 65 0.57 -9.07 -7.21
N ALA A 66 1.76 -9.43 -7.69
CA ALA A 66 2.09 -9.55 -9.11
C ALA A 66 2.47 -11.00 -9.49
N GLY A 67 2.07 -11.97 -8.67
CA GLY A 67 2.23 -13.41 -8.90
C GLY A 67 3.67 -13.88 -9.02
N GLY A 68 4.64 -13.06 -8.61
CA GLY A 68 6.05 -13.39 -8.77
C GLY A 68 6.48 -13.58 -10.22
N THR A 69 5.89 -12.82 -11.16
CA THR A 69 6.29 -12.86 -12.58
C THR A 69 6.47 -11.46 -13.14
N VAL A 70 7.33 -11.31 -14.16
CA VAL A 70 7.53 -10.02 -14.84
C VAL A 70 6.24 -9.54 -15.51
N ASP A 71 5.47 -10.46 -16.09
CA ASP A 71 4.17 -10.15 -16.71
C ASP A 71 3.13 -9.68 -15.70
N GLY A 72 3.09 -10.31 -14.52
CA GLY A 72 2.18 -9.94 -13.45
C GLY A 72 2.42 -8.55 -12.84
N LEU A 73 3.55 -7.89 -13.14
CA LEU A 73 3.79 -6.49 -12.76
C LEU A 73 2.81 -5.51 -13.41
N THR A 74 2.03 -5.95 -14.39
CA THR A 74 0.96 -5.16 -14.98
C THR A 74 -0.28 -6.03 -15.16
N LYS A 75 -1.43 -5.53 -14.76
CA LYS A 75 -2.71 -6.21 -14.97
C LYS A 75 -3.79 -5.18 -15.26
N TRP A 76 -4.62 -5.41 -16.26
CA TRP A 76 -5.82 -4.61 -16.45
C TRP A 76 -6.93 -5.13 -15.55
N ASP A 77 -7.59 -4.23 -14.82
CA ASP A 77 -8.87 -4.48 -14.19
C ASP A 77 -9.96 -3.86 -15.07
N GLY A 78 -10.88 -4.73 -15.49
CA GLY A 78 -11.97 -4.46 -16.42
C GLY A 78 -13.27 -5.11 -15.94
N SER A 79 -13.35 -5.48 -14.66
CA SER A 79 -14.43 -6.33 -14.15
C SER A 79 -15.81 -5.68 -14.19
N ASP A 80 -15.86 -4.36 -14.10
CA ASP A 80 -17.06 -3.53 -14.27
C ASP A 80 -16.70 -2.07 -14.58
N ASP A 81 -17.69 -1.19 -14.69
CA ASP A 81 -17.53 0.22 -15.06
C ASP A 81 -16.69 1.04 -14.05
N ASN A 82 -16.61 0.61 -12.78
CA ASN A 82 -15.79 1.26 -11.75
C ASN A 82 -14.33 0.74 -11.75
N HIS A 83 -14.09 -0.37 -12.44
CA HIS A 83 -12.81 -1.06 -12.56
C HIS A 83 -12.34 -0.99 -14.02
N GLN A 84 -11.86 0.19 -14.43
CA GLN A 84 -11.33 0.44 -15.79
C GLN A 84 -9.93 1.07 -15.68
N PHE A 85 -8.98 0.30 -15.15
CA PHE A 85 -7.64 0.80 -14.83
C PHE A 85 -6.58 -0.30 -14.83
N MET A 86 -5.31 0.12 -14.79
CA MET A 86 -4.19 -0.81 -14.71
C MET A 86 -3.66 -0.89 -13.28
N TYR A 87 -3.51 -2.11 -12.75
CA TYR A 87 -2.64 -2.40 -11.63
C TYR A 87 -1.18 -2.44 -12.10
N LEU A 88 -0.31 -1.74 -11.37
CA LEU A 88 1.09 -1.59 -11.74
C LEU A 88 2.05 -1.84 -10.55
N GLY A 89 3.11 -2.58 -10.85
CA GLY A 89 4.25 -2.77 -9.96
C GLY A 89 4.05 -3.89 -8.95
N ILE A 90 4.83 -3.84 -7.88
CA ILE A 90 4.92 -4.93 -6.90
C ILE A 90 3.79 -4.94 -5.85
N ALA A 91 2.88 -3.97 -5.90
CA ALA A 91 1.83 -3.78 -4.89
C ALA A 91 0.50 -3.32 -5.50
N ASN A 92 0.27 -3.62 -6.79
CA ASN A 92 -0.97 -3.29 -7.50
C ASN A 92 -1.37 -1.81 -7.36
N ASN A 93 -0.44 -0.87 -7.58
CA ASN A 93 -0.78 0.55 -7.63
C ASN A 93 -1.79 0.78 -8.75
N ILE A 94 -2.84 1.55 -8.47
CA ILE A 94 -3.84 1.89 -9.48
C ILE A 94 -3.30 3.01 -10.37
N TRP A 95 -3.31 2.79 -11.68
CA TRP A 95 -3.00 3.78 -12.71
C TRP A 95 -4.22 3.97 -13.62
N LEU A 96 -4.85 5.14 -13.53
CA LEU A 96 -6.09 5.45 -14.22
C LEU A 96 -5.79 6.02 -15.61
N PRO A 97 -6.60 5.68 -16.64
CA PRO A 97 -6.59 6.40 -17.91
C PRO A 97 -6.71 7.91 -17.72
N GLU A 98 -6.04 8.69 -18.58
CA GLU A 98 -6.09 10.15 -18.48
C GLU A 98 -7.53 10.68 -18.54
N GLY A 99 -7.88 11.55 -17.59
CA GLY A 99 -9.23 12.12 -17.47
C GLY A 99 -10.29 11.19 -16.89
N SER A 100 -9.95 9.95 -16.53
CA SER A 100 -10.85 9.05 -15.81
C SER A 100 -10.79 9.26 -14.30
N THR A 101 -11.78 8.73 -13.60
CA THR A 101 -11.89 8.76 -12.14
C THR A 101 -12.33 7.40 -11.64
N SER A 102 -11.85 6.99 -10.48
CA SER A 102 -12.28 5.76 -9.82
C SER A 102 -12.61 6.02 -8.36
N MET A 103 -13.54 5.24 -7.81
CA MET A 103 -13.86 5.26 -6.38
C MET A 103 -12.68 4.80 -5.50
N PHE A 104 -11.72 4.06 -6.06
CA PHE A 104 -10.54 3.56 -5.33
C PHE A 104 -9.39 4.58 -5.28
N GLY A 105 -9.49 5.69 -6.02
CA GLY A 105 -8.41 6.66 -6.19
C GLY A 105 -7.32 6.19 -7.16
N GLU A 106 -6.29 7.02 -7.32
CA GLU A 106 -5.13 6.73 -8.17
C GLU A 106 -3.84 6.86 -7.35
N ASP A 107 -3.01 5.83 -7.36
CA ASP A 107 -1.76 5.81 -6.59
C ASP A 107 -0.55 6.13 -7.47
N TRP A 108 -0.57 5.66 -8.72
CA TRP A 108 0.64 5.54 -9.52
C TRP A 108 1.37 6.87 -9.77
N PRO A 109 0.73 7.99 -10.17
CA PRO A 109 1.47 9.24 -10.44
C PRO A 109 2.26 9.73 -9.22
N THR A 110 1.67 9.66 -8.02
CA THR A 110 2.33 10.01 -6.76
C THR A 110 3.52 9.08 -6.49
N VAL A 111 3.34 7.78 -6.69
CA VAL A 111 4.41 6.79 -6.54
C VAL A 111 5.53 7.01 -7.56
N ALA A 112 5.19 7.28 -8.82
CA ALA A 112 6.15 7.54 -9.90
C ALA A 112 6.98 8.79 -9.62
N GLN A 113 6.37 9.86 -9.11
CA GLN A 113 7.09 11.05 -8.67
C GLN A 113 8.06 10.71 -7.54
N ARG A 114 7.61 9.98 -6.51
CA ARG A 114 8.48 9.57 -5.40
C ARG A 114 9.63 8.67 -5.85
N LEU A 115 9.37 7.75 -6.78
CA LEU A 115 10.41 6.91 -7.40
C LEU A 115 11.45 7.76 -8.14
N GLN A 116 11.03 8.82 -8.83
CA GLN A 116 11.95 9.75 -9.50
C GLN A 116 12.86 10.45 -8.49
N GLU A 117 12.32 10.92 -7.35
CA GLU A 117 13.09 11.53 -6.26
C GLU A 117 14.10 10.55 -5.64
N LEU A 118 13.74 9.26 -5.55
CA LEU A 118 14.64 8.17 -5.14
C LEU A 118 15.68 7.79 -6.22
N GLY A 119 15.72 8.54 -7.32
CA GLY A 119 16.69 8.42 -8.41
C GLY A 119 16.39 7.29 -9.40
N CYS A 120 15.17 6.76 -9.43
CA CYS A 120 14.75 5.82 -10.47
C CYS A 120 14.51 6.55 -11.80
N LYS A 121 14.83 5.88 -12.92
CA LYS A 121 14.65 6.47 -14.26
C LYS A 121 13.18 6.37 -14.69
N ILE A 122 12.40 7.39 -14.36
CA ILE A 122 10.98 7.50 -14.75
C ILE A 122 10.89 8.21 -16.11
N LYS A 123 10.12 7.64 -17.05
CA LYS A 123 9.83 8.28 -18.34
C LYS A 123 8.72 9.32 -18.16
N PRO A 124 8.72 10.43 -18.92
CA PRO A 124 7.68 11.47 -18.77
C PRO A 124 6.24 10.94 -18.82
N TRP A 125 5.95 9.98 -19.71
CA TRP A 125 4.62 9.39 -19.83
C TRP A 125 4.18 8.56 -18.62
N MET A 126 5.09 8.18 -17.72
CA MET A 126 4.76 7.47 -16.48
C MET A 126 4.28 8.41 -15.36
N LEU A 127 4.38 9.73 -15.56
CA LEU A 127 3.93 10.75 -14.60
C LEU A 127 2.53 11.28 -14.92
N ASN A 128 1.98 10.90 -16.07
CA ASN A 128 0.65 11.30 -16.54
C ASN A 128 -0.34 10.15 -16.36
N GLY A 129 -1.57 10.30 -16.85
CA GLY A 129 -2.55 9.22 -16.90
C GLY A 129 -2.06 7.99 -17.70
N CYS A 130 -2.65 6.84 -17.40
CA CYS A 130 -2.31 5.56 -18.00
C CYS A 130 -2.46 5.65 -19.52
N PRO A 131 -1.43 5.29 -20.30
CA PRO A 131 -1.48 5.43 -21.75
C PRO A 131 -2.29 4.32 -22.44
N TRP A 132 -2.72 3.31 -21.69
CA TRP A 132 -3.68 2.31 -22.15
C TRP A 132 -5.02 2.70 -21.53
N THR A 133 -6.01 2.97 -22.38
CA THR A 133 -7.31 3.50 -21.96
C THR A 133 -8.40 2.43 -21.94
N THR A 134 -8.17 1.29 -22.59
CA THR A 134 -9.07 0.14 -22.55
C THR A 134 -8.32 -1.19 -22.37
N GLN A 135 -9.06 -2.23 -22.01
CA GLN A 135 -8.52 -3.59 -21.90
C GLN A 135 -8.00 -4.11 -23.24
N GLU A 136 -8.64 -3.76 -24.35
CA GLU A 136 -8.24 -4.16 -25.70
C GLU A 136 -6.89 -3.53 -26.07
N GLU A 137 -6.68 -2.25 -25.76
CA GLU A 137 -5.40 -1.57 -25.98
C GLU A 137 -4.29 -2.19 -25.13
N PHE A 138 -4.57 -2.46 -23.85
CA PHE A 138 -3.65 -3.15 -22.96
C PHE A 138 -3.26 -4.54 -23.50
N ASN A 139 -4.24 -5.33 -23.94
CA ASN A 139 -4.02 -6.68 -24.47
C ASN A 139 -3.25 -6.65 -25.79
N ALA A 140 -3.56 -5.71 -26.68
CA ALA A 140 -2.87 -5.56 -27.96
C ALA A 140 -1.39 -5.18 -27.78
N ASP A 141 -1.08 -4.35 -26.78
CA ASP A 141 0.30 -3.91 -26.49
C ASP A 141 0.98 -4.77 -25.40
N PHE A 142 0.37 -5.86 -24.94
CA PHE A 142 0.86 -6.67 -23.81
C PHE A 142 2.32 -7.14 -24.01
N ASN A 143 2.66 -7.54 -25.24
CA ASN A 143 4.01 -7.92 -25.67
C ASN A 143 4.68 -6.83 -26.54
N GLY A 144 4.09 -5.64 -26.58
CA GLY A 144 4.58 -4.51 -27.35
C GLY A 144 5.75 -3.81 -26.65
N LYS A 145 6.51 -3.03 -27.43
CA LYS A 145 7.78 -2.42 -26.98
C LYS A 145 7.62 -1.57 -25.72
N LYS A 146 6.50 -0.86 -25.57
CA LYS A 146 6.25 0.03 -24.44
C LYS A 146 5.96 -0.75 -23.16
N MET A 147 5.07 -1.75 -23.21
CA MET A 147 4.75 -2.62 -22.08
C MET A 147 5.95 -3.47 -21.65
N THR A 148 6.67 -4.09 -22.60
CA THR A 148 7.88 -4.85 -22.29
C THR A 148 8.95 -3.97 -21.64
N TRP A 149 9.15 -2.75 -22.15
CA TRP A 149 10.08 -1.79 -21.55
C TRP A 149 9.67 -1.46 -20.12
N LEU A 150 8.38 -1.20 -19.86
CA LEU A 150 7.84 -0.86 -18.55
C LEU A 150 8.12 -1.98 -17.54
N ARG A 151 7.68 -3.22 -17.84
CA ARG A 151 7.89 -4.38 -16.98
C ARG A 151 9.36 -4.66 -16.71
N THR A 152 10.20 -4.58 -17.75
CA THR A 152 11.66 -4.75 -17.63
C THR A 152 12.31 -3.69 -16.74
N HIS A 153 11.74 -2.47 -16.67
CA HIS A 153 12.24 -1.44 -15.78
C HIS A 153 11.78 -1.65 -14.34
N LEU A 154 10.50 -1.99 -14.15
CA LEU A 154 9.91 -2.26 -12.84
C LEU A 154 10.51 -3.48 -12.14
N SER A 155 10.96 -4.49 -12.90
CA SER A 155 11.57 -5.71 -12.38
C SER A 155 13.01 -5.55 -11.87
N LYS A 156 13.68 -4.42 -12.14
CA LYS A 156 15.06 -4.17 -11.69
C LYS A 156 15.09 -4.02 -10.18
N GLU A 157 16.11 -4.58 -9.52
CA GLU A 157 16.27 -4.53 -8.05
C GLU A 157 16.14 -3.11 -7.49
N LYS A 158 16.75 -2.12 -8.17
CA LYS A 158 16.63 -0.71 -7.77
C LYS A 158 15.16 -0.25 -7.74
N PHE A 159 14.37 -0.63 -8.74
CA PHE A 159 12.94 -0.27 -8.82
C PHE A 159 12.10 -1.05 -7.82
N VAL A 160 12.35 -2.34 -7.63
CA VAL A 160 11.66 -3.16 -6.62
C VAL A 160 11.90 -2.59 -5.22
N ARG A 161 13.15 -2.32 -4.87
CA ARG A 161 13.53 -1.71 -3.58
C ARG A 161 12.94 -0.31 -3.39
N ALA A 162 12.95 0.52 -4.43
CA ALA A 162 12.38 1.87 -4.35
C ALA A 162 10.85 1.85 -4.22
N GLN A 163 10.15 0.91 -4.87
CA GLN A 163 8.71 0.71 -4.66
C GLN A 163 8.43 0.26 -3.22
N ALA A 164 9.19 -0.70 -2.69
CA ALA A 164 9.08 -1.14 -1.31
C ALA A 164 9.30 0.01 -0.30
N PHE A 165 10.27 0.89 -0.60
CA PHE A 165 10.47 2.12 0.17
C PHE A 165 9.22 2.99 0.17
N CYS A 166 8.65 3.30 -1.00
CA CYS A 166 7.44 4.15 -1.08
C CYS A 166 6.26 3.56 -0.29
N ILE A 167 6.08 2.23 -0.34
CA ILE A 167 4.99 1.55 0.36
C ILE A 167 5.21 1.60 1.88
N ALA A 168 6.43 1.33 2.35
CA ALA A 168 6.78 1.42 3.76
C ALA A 168 6.68 2.87 4.28
N GLU A 169 7.11 3.85 3.49
CA GLU A 169 6.98 5.28 3.80
C GLU A 169 5.51 5.69 3.92
N ARG A 170 4.64 5.19 3.04
CA ARG A 170 3.19 5.41 3.13
C ARG A 170 2.63 4.84 4.44
N LEU A 171 2.95 3.59 4.78
CA LEU A 171 2.51 2.98 6.04
C LEU A 171 2.99 3.78 7.26
N GLN A 172 4.23 4.27 7.23
CA GLN A 172 4.76 5.09 8.32
C GLN A 172 3.96 6.39 8.50
N ARG A 173 3.61 7.04 7.38
CA ARG A 173 2.78 8.25 7.39
C ARG A 173 1.36 7.98 7.89
N THR A 174 0.80 6.81 7.60
CA THR A 174 -0.51 6.37 8.10
C THR A 174 -0.56 6.34 9.64
N MET A 175 0.58 6.22 10.33
CA MET A 175 0.67 6.24 11.79
C MET A 175 1.18 7.57 12.38
N ASP A 176 1.59 8.52 11.54
CA ASP A 176 2.07 9.83 11.98
C ASP A 176 0.88 10.67 12.49
N PRO A 177 0.84 11.06 13.78
CA PRO A 177 -0.26 11.84 14.34
C PRO A 177 -0.37 13.26 13.76
N SER A 178 0.69 13.75 13.08
CA SER A 178 0.67 15.03 12.38
C SER A 178 0.13 14.94 10.95
N SER A 179 -0.04 13.71 10.42
CA SER A 179 -0.64 13.50 9.12
C SER A 179 -2.15 13.74 9.18
N PRO A 180 -2.74 14.50 8.24
CA PRO A 180 -4.20 14.61 8.14
C PRO A 180 -4.86 13.24 7.92
N ASP A 181 -4.13 12.33 7.27
CA ASP A 181 -4.52 10.95 7.01
C ASP A 181 -3.93 10.00 8.06
N SER A 182 -3.74 10.43 9.30
CA SER A 182 -3.39 9.50 10.38
C SER A 182 -4.53 8.52 10.66
N LEU A 183 -4.21 7.25 10.92
CA LEU A 183 -5.17 6.28 11.48
C LEU A 183 -5.64 6.64 12.90
N LEU A 184 -4.92 7.55 13.56
CA LEU A 184 -5.20 7.99 14.92
C LEU A 184 -6.20 9.14 14.97
N THR A 185 -6.47 9.77 13.81
CA THR A 185 -7.40 10.89 13.71
C THR A 185 -8.80 10.47 14.14
N GLY A 186 -9.37 11.18 15.13
CA GLY A 186 -10.73 10.97 15.61
C GLY A 186 -10.88 9.88 16.69
N LEU A 187 -9.80 9.19 17.06
CA LEU A 187 -9.81 8.22 18.16
C LEU A 187 -9.74 8.92 19.53
N ALA A 188 -10.31 8.28 20.55
CA ALA A 188 -10.08 8.67 21.94
C ALA A 188 -8.61 8.45 22.32
N ALA A 189 -8.10 9.20 23.31
CA ALA A 189 -6.67 9.21 23.65
C ALA A 189 -6.13 7.82 24.06
N ASP A 190 -6.93 7.04 24.78
CA ASP A 190 -6.62 5.66 25.18
C ASP A 190 -6.60 4.71 23.99
N GLN A 191 -7.53 4.84 23.05
CA GLN A 191 -7.54 4.09 21.80
C GLN A 191 -6.34 4.42 20.91
N SER A 192 -6.01 5.70 20.74
CA SER A 192 -4.82 6.13 20.00
C SER A 192 -3.54 5.54 20.59
N ALA A 193 -3.39 5.59 21.92
CA ALA A 193 -2.24 5.01 22.60
C ALA A 193 -2.18 3.48 22.43
N LEU A 194 -3.31 2.79 22.50
CA LEU A 194 -3.39 1.34 22.26
C LEU A 194 -2.98 0.98 20.83
N VAL A 195 -3.50 1.70 19.83
CA VAL A 195 -3.23 1.46 18.41
C VAL A 195 -1.75 1.72 18.10
N GLN A 196 -1.20 2.84 18.58
CA GLN A 196 0.24 3.13 18.46
C GLN A 196 1.07 2.02 19.08
N LYS A 197 0.79 1.63 20.33
CA LYS A 197 1.52 0.57 21.03
C LYS A 197 1.49 -0.75 20.28
N ASN A 198 0.31 -1.20 19.86
CA ASN A 198 0.18 -2.46 19.13
C ASN A 198 0.86 -2.41 17.76
N PHE A 199 0.78 -1.27 17.06
CA PHE A 199 1.51 -1.06 15.80
C PHE A 199 3.03 -1.15 16.02
N GLU A 200 3.55 -0.46 17.03
CA GLU A 200 4.98 -0.46 17.39
C GLU A 200 5.48 -1.86 17.77
N LEU A 201 4.67 -2.67 18.45
CA LEU A 201 5.03 -4.05 18.74
C LEU A 201 5.17 -4.87 17.45
N VAL A 202 4.19 -4.78 16.54
CA VAL A 202 4.21 -5.55 15.29
C VAL A 202 5.34 -5.10 14.38
N VAL A 203 5.52 -3.78 14.20
CA VAL A 203 6.53 -3.23 13.30
C VAL A 203 7.95 -3.59 13.73
N ASN A 204 8.21 -3.70 15.04
CA ASN A 204 9.52 -4.01 15.61
C ASN A 204 9.71 -5.49 16.00
N SER A 205 8.77 -6.38 15.66
CA SER A 205 8.83 -7.79 16.05
C SER A 205 9.91 -8.56 15.27
N ILE A 206 9.66 -8.90 14.01
CA ILE A 206 10.58 -9.65 13.16
C ILE A 206 10.84 -8.86 11.90
N ASP A 207 12.05 -8.35 11.69
CA ASP A 207 12.36 -7.62 10.46
C ASP A 207 12.68 -8.54 9.27
N PRO A 208 12.20 -8.21 8.05
CA PRO A 208 11.20 -7.18 7.70
C PRO A 208 9.75 -7.69 7.77
N LEU A 209 9.50 -8.87 8.36
CA LEU A 209 8.22 -9.59 8.32
C LEU A 209 7.08 -8.89 9.07
N GLY A 210 7.36 -8.18 10.17
CA GLY A 210 6.39 -7.37 10.90
C GLY A 210 5.89 -6.20 10.05
N VAL A 211 6.83 -5.46 9.45
CA VAL A 211 6.52 -4.40 8.47
C VAL A 211 5.74 -4.96 7.28
N TYR A 212 6.17 -6.10 6.73
CA TYR A 212 5.44 -6.78 5.66
C TYR A 212 3.99 -7.08 6.05
N ALA A 213 3.75 -7.67 7.22
CA ALA A 213 2.40 -8.05 7.64
C ALA A 213 1.46 -6.84 7.74
N LEU A 214 1.96 -5.70 8.22
CA LEU A 214 1.20 -4.45 8.28
C LEU A 214 0.91 -3.90 6.88
N ILE A 215 1.92 -3.81 6.02
CA ILE A 215 1.78 -3.37 4.62
C ILE A 215 0.79 -4.25 3.87
N ASP A 216 0.98 -5.56 3.95
CA ASP A 216 0.20 -6.55 3.23
C ASP A 216 -1.25 -6.51 3.69
N TYR A 217 -1.51 -6.40 5.01
CA TYR A 217 -2.87 -6.28 5.51
C TYR A 217 -3.57 -5.00 5.00
N VAL A 218 -2.86 -3.87 4.98
CA VAL A 218 -3.39 -2.62 4.41
C VAL A 218 -3.73 -2.77 2.93
N ASN A 219 -2.82 -3.35 2.13
CA ASN A 219 -3.07 -3.58 0.70
C ASN A 219 -4.14 -4.66 0.45
N PHE A 220 -4.31 -5.61 1.36
CA PHE A 220 -5.24 -6.72 1.24
C PHE A 220 -6.67 -6.35 1.64
N LYS A 221 -6.85 -5.55 2.70
CA LYS A 221 -8.15 -5.28 3.32
C LYS A 221 -8.40 -3.82 3.70
N GLY A 222 -7.42 -2.95 3.51
CA GLY A 222 -7.51 -1.52 3.79
C GLY A 222 -7.09 -1.14 5.20
N GLU A 223 -6.96 0.17 5.40
CA GLU A 223 -6.53 0.77 6.67
C GLU A 223 -7.66 0.75 7.73
N GLY A 224 -8.93 0.70 7.30
CA GLY A 224 -10.08 0.65 8.21
C GLY A 224 -10.49 2.00 8.79
N ARG A 225 -10.23 3.08 8.04
CA ARG A 225 -10.66 4.45 8.38
C ARG A 225 -12.17 4.54 8.53
N LEU A 226 -12.60 5.38 9.46
CA LEU A 226 -14.00 5.78 9.61
C LEU A 226 -14.52 6.35 8.28
N GLY A 227 -15.68 5.88 7.83
CA GLY A 227 -16.34 6.31 6.61
C GLY A 227 -15.84 5.69 5.29
N ALA A 228 -14.76 4.89 5.28
CA ALA A 228 -14.21 4.33 4.04
C ALA A 228 -14.92 3.05 3.57
N THR A 229 -15.03 2.04 4.44
CA THR A 229 -15.75 0.79 4.17
C THR A 229 -16.46 0.36 5.43
N GLU A 230 -17.78 0.54 5.47
CA GLU A 230 -18.58 0.27 6.65
C GLU A 230 -19.63 -0.80 6.36
N PHE A 231 -19.69 -1.79 7.24
CA PHE A 231 -20.79 -2.73 7.29
C PHE A 231 -21.37 -2.71 8.70
N ASN A 232 -22.69 -2.54 8.79
CA ASN A 232 -23.44 -2.41 10.03
C ASN A 232 -22.90 -1.27 10.93
N GLY A 233 -22.55 -0.13 10.31
CA GLY A 233 -22.04 1.06 11.01
C GLY A 233 -20.64 0.89 11.61
N GLN A 234 -19.89 -0.14 11.19
CA GLN A 234 -18.53 -0.40 11.66
C GLN A 234 -17.57 -0.42 10.47
N SER A 235 -16.43 0.26 10.62
CA SER A 235 -15.34 0.20 9.65
C SER A 235 -14.49 -1.06 9.83
N TRP A 236 -13.84 -1.52 8.76
CA TRP A 236 -13.04 -2.74 8.78
C TRP A 236 -11.68 -2.55 8.09
N GLY A 237 -10.59 -2.85 8.79
CA GLY A 237 -9.23 -2.77 8.28
C GLY A 237 -8.18 -2.81 9.39
N LEU A 238 -6.96 -2.34 9.10
CA LEU A 238 -5.82 -2.40 10.03
C LEU A 238 -6.13 -1.76 11.39
N LEU A 239 -6.84 -0.64 11.43
CA LEU A 239 -7.21 0.03 12.67
C LEU A 239 -7.97 -0.91 13.63
N GLN A 240 -8.97 -1.63 13.13
CA GLN A 240 -9.74 -2.56 13.95
C GLN A 240 -8.90 -3.76 14.38
N VAL A 241 -7.95 -4.22 13.55
CA VAL A 241 -6.99 -5.25 13.96
C VAL A 241 -6.15 -4.76 15.15
N LEU A 242 -5.63 -3.54 15.09
CA LEU A 242 -4.80 -2.99 16.16
C LEU A 242 -5.61 -2.69 17.43
N LEU A 243 -6.87 -2.28 17.31
CA LEU A 243 -7.77 -2.08 18.45
C LEU A 243 -8.17 -3.40 19.12
N ASN A 244 -8.44 -4.45 18.34
CA ASN A 244 -8.85 -5.76 18.85
C ASN A 244 -7.68 -6.63 19.30
N MET A 245 -6.45 -6.27 18.92
CA MET A 245 -5.25 -7.03 19.26
C MET A 245 -5.04 -6.98 20.77
N GLN A 246 -5.12 -8.15 21.41
CA GLN A 246 -4.73 -8.29 22.80
C GLN A 246 -3.23 -7.97 22.91
N THR A 247 -2.92 -6.83 23.51
CA THR A 247 -1.54 -6.36 23.64
C THR A 247 -0.70 -7.40 24.39
N PRO A 248 0.34 -7.95 23.75
CA PRO A 248 1.26 -8.87 24.40
C PRO A 248 1.88 -8.25 25.66
N ALA A 249 2.16 -9.09 26.65
CA ALA A 249 2.86 -8.66 27.85
C ALA A 249 4.28 -8.16 27.52
N GLU A 250 4.83 -7.31 28.40
CA GLU A 250 6.21 -6.87 28.27
C GLU A 250 7.16 -8.08 28.27
N GLY A 251 8.13 -8.10 27.34
CA GLY A 251 9.05 -9.22 27.15
C GLY A 251 8.48 -10.42 26.38
N ALA A 252 7.27 -10.32 25.81
CA ALA A 252 6.75 -11.32 24.88
C ALA A 252 7.70 -11.52 23.69
N SER A 253 7.79 -12.76 23.18
CA SER A 253 8.61 -13.04 22.01
C SER A 253 7.99 -12.43 20.75
N ASP A 254 8.81 -12.13 19.74
CA ASP A 254 8.35 -11.60 18.46
C ASP A 254 7.32 -12.54 17.80
N ALA A 255 7.50 -13.86 17.97
CA ALA A 255 6.54 -14.86 17.51
C ALA A 255 5.17 -14.73 18.21
N ASP A 256 5.14 -14.40 19.49
CA ASP A 256 3.88 -14.20 20.22
C ASP A 256 3.20 -12.89 19.85
N VAL A 257 3.98 -11.83 19.58
CA VAL A 257 3.46 -10.58 19.00
C VAL A 257 2.78 -10.85 17.65
N MET A 258 3.45 -11.57 16.75
CA MET A 258 2.90 -11.91 15.44
C MET A 258 1.66 -12.81 15.54
N LYS A 259 1.62 -13.77 16.48
CA LYS A 259 0.42 -14.57 16.75
C LYS A 259 -0.76 -13.70 17.20
N ALA A 260 -0.53 -12.75 18.11
CA ALA A 260 -1.58 -11.85 18.59
C ALA A 260 -2.13 -10.97 17.45
N PHE A 261 -1.24 -10.45 16.58
CA PHE A 261 -1.65 -9.71 15.39
C PHE A 261 -2.48 -10.57 14.43
N VAL A 262 -2.02 -11.78 14.09
CA VAL A 262 -2.73 -12.69 13.18
C VAL A 262 -4.07 -13.15 13.75
N GLN A 263 -4.15 -13.41 15.05
CA GLN A 263 -5.42 -13.75 15.71
C GLN A 263 -6.42 -12.60 15.61
N SER A 264 -5.99 -11.37 15.88
CA SER A 264 -6.83 -10.18 15.73
C SER A 264 -7.26 -9.92 14.28
N ALA A 265 -6.36 -10.14 13.32
CA ALA A 265 -6.64 -10.02 11.90
C ALA A 265 -7.73 -11.03 11.45
N LYS A 266 -7.61 -12.30 11.88
CA LYS A 266 -8.61 -13.33 11.61
C LYS A 266 -9.96 -12.99 12.24
N PHE A 267 -9.96 -12.58 13.51
CA PHE A 267 -11.16 -12.15 14.20
C PHE A 267 -11.86 -10.99 13.45
N THR A 268 -11.10 -9.97 13.07
CA THR A 268 -11.61 -8.80 12.35
C THR A 268 -12.21 -9.19 11.00
N LEU A 269 -11.59 -10.11 10.25
CA LEU A 269 -12.15 -10.64 8.99
C LEU A 269 -13.46 -11.40 9.21
N CYS A 270 -13.53 -12.29 10.20
CA CYS A 270 -14.75 -13.00 10.52
C CYS A 270 -15.88 -12.04 10.88
N GLN A 271 -15.60 -11.04 11.72
CA GLN A 271 -16.57 -10.02 12.11
C GLN A 271 -17.02 -9.17 10.91
N ARG A 272 -16.10 -8.77 10.02
CA ARG A 272 -16.44 -8.08 8.77
C ARG A 272 -17.43 -8.87 7.93
N VAL A 273 -17.15 -10.16 7.68
CA VAL A 273 -18.02 -11.03 6.88
C VAL A 273 -19.40 -11.19 7.52
N ILE A 274 -19.46 -11.41 8.84
CA ILE A 274 -20.72 -11.50 9.59
C ILE A 274 -21.53 -10.21 9.45
N ASN A 275 -20.92 -9.05 9.67
CA ASN A 275 -21.61 -7.76 9.60
C ASN A 275 -22.02 -7.41 8.17
N HIS A 276 -21.22 -7.75 7.16
CA HIS A 276 -21.60 -7.57 5.76
C HIS A 276 -22.82 -8.42 5.41
N LYS A 277 -22.87 -9.68 5.85
CA LYS A 277 -24.02 -10.58 5.64
C LYS A 277 -25.29 -10.11 6.35
N ILE A 278 -25.15 -9.52 7.55
CA ILE A 278 -26.28 -8.93 8.28
C ILE A 278 -26.85 -7.73 7.49
N GLN A 279 -25.98 -6.86 6.97
CA GLN A 279 -26.39 -5.68 6.20
C GLN A 279 -26.96 -6.05 4.81
N ASP A 280 -26.30 -6.97 4.11
CA ASP A 280 -26.71 -7.48 2.81
C ASP A 280 -26.77 -9.02 2.83
N PRO A 281 -27.97 -9.60 3.04
CA PRO A 281 -28.16 -11.04 3.03
C PRO A 281 -27.81 -11.74 1.70
N THR A 282 -27.63 -11.00 0.60
CA THR A 282 -27.21 -11.57 -0.70
C THR A 282 -25.69 -11.64 -0.86
N ASN A 283 -24.93 -10.93 -0.02
CA ASN A 283 -23.48 -11.00 -0.03
C ASN A 283 -22.98 -12.44 0.25
N ASN A 284 -21.89 -12.82 -0.41
CA ASN A 284 -21.32 -14.17 -0.32
C ASN A 284 -19.83 -14.16 0.08
N ASP A 285 -19.35 -13.13 0.79
CA ASP A 285 -17.94 -13.00 1.20
C ASP A 285 -17.46 -14.20 2.03
N VAL A 286 -18.38 -14.91 2.70
CA VAL A 286 -18.09 -16.13 3.46
C VAL A 286 -17.38 -17.20 2.63
N GLN A 287 -17.63 -17.27 1.32
CA GLN A 287 -16.96 -18.23 0.44
C GLN A 287 -15.45 -18.00 0.32
N TYR A 288 -14.99 -16.77 0.58
CA TYR A 288 -13.57 -16.38 0.52
C TYR A 288 -12.89 -16.40 1.88
N LEU A 289 -13.64 -16.54 2.98
CA LEU A 289 -13.12 -16.38 4.34
C LEU A 289 -12.01 -17.39 4.63
N ASP A 290 -12.16 -18.66 4.24
CA ASP A 290 -11.14 -19.70 4.45
C ASP A 290 -9.81 -19.35 3.76
N MET A 291 -9.87 -18.88 2.51
CA MET A 291 -8.71 -18.43 1.76
C MET A 291 -8.07 -17.19 2.42
N TRP A 292 -8.87 -16.23 2.86
CA TRP A 292 -8.35 -15.03 3.52
C TRP A 292 -7.70 -15.35 4.87
N VAL A 293 -8.28 -16.27 5.65
CA VAL A 293 -7.71 -16.75 6.91
C VAL A 293 -6.44 -17.54 6.68
N ALA A 294 -6.38 -18.35 5.61
CA ALA A 294 -5.17 -19.04 5.19
C ALA A 294 -4.04 -18.07 4.84
N HIS A 295 -4.34 -17.01 4.07
CA HIS A 295 -3.39 -15.95 3.72
C HIS A 295 -2.72 -15.34 4.95
N LEU A 296 -3.50 -15.03 6.00
CA LEU A 296 -2.95 -14.45 7.24
C LEU A 296 -1.97 -15.38 7.99
N ASN A 297 -1.96 -16.69 7.71
CA ASN A 297 -0.98 -17.60 8.30
C ASN A 297 0.44 -17.36 7.76
N ASP A 298 0.58 -16.77 6.58
CA ASP A 298 1.91 -16.48 6.02
C ASP A 298 2.66 -15.40 6.81
N TYR A 299 1.96 -14.64 7.66
CA TYR A 299 2.59 -13.68 8.56
C TYR A 299 3.31 -14.35 9.74
N LEU A 300 3.05 -15.64 9.98
CA LEU A 300 3.70 -16.43 11.04
C LEU A 300 4.98 -17.14 10.58
N LEU A 301 5.36 -16.99 9.31
CA LEU A 301 6.59 -17.56 8.79
C LEU A 301 7.80 -16.91 9.45
N THR A 302 8.82 -17.72 9.70
CA THR A 302 10.16 -17.25 10.06
C THR A 302 10.94 -16.79 8.83
N ASN A 303 11.99 -15.99 9.02
CA ASN A 303 12.89 -15.61 7.92
C ASN A 303 13.47 -16.84 7.20
N ALA A 304 13.80 -17.91 7.94
CA ALA A 304 14.31 -19.15 7.36
C ALA A 304 13.28 -19.82 6.44
N GLU A 305 11.99 -19.85 6.83
CA GLU A 305 10.92 -20.41 6.00
C GLU A 305 10.62 -19.55 4.78
N VAL A 306 10.66 -18.23 4.91
CA VAL A 306 10.54 -17.28 3.78
C VAL A 306 11.64 -17.55 2.75
N THR A 307 12.89 -17.64 3.19
CA THR A 307 14.03 -17.93 2.31
C THR A 307 13.95 -19.33 1.71
N ALA A 308 13.53 -20.34 2.48
CA ALA A 308 13.37 -21.72 2.00
C ALA A 308 12.30 -21.83 0.90
N ARG A 309 11.25 -20.99 0.97
CA ARG A 309 10.21 -20.88 -0.06
C ARG A 309 10.59 -19.95 -1.22
N GLY A 310 11.69 -19.21 -1.12
CA GLY A 310 12.16 -18.26 -2.13
C GLY A 310 11.30 -17.00 -2.26
N LEU A 311 10.51 -16.67 -1.23
CA LEU A 311 9.58 -15.52 -1.26
C LEU A 311 10.29 -14.16 -1.16
N ASP A 312 11.55 -14.18 -0.74
CA ASP A 312 12.45 -13.03 -0.59
C ASP A 312 13.42 -12.88 -1.78
N LYS A 313 13.17 -13.57 -2.90
CA LYS A 313 14.03 -13.56 -4.08
C LYS A 313 13.28 -13.05 -5.30
N ALA A 314 14.04 -12.52 -6.26
CA ALA A 314 13.52 -12.18 -7.57
C ALA A 314 12.84 -13.41 -8.20
N PRO A 315 11.73 -13.20 -8.93
CA PRO A 315 11.19 -14.20 -9.83
C PRO A 315 12.28 -14.82 -10.69
N ALA A 316 12.21 -16.14 -10.90
CA ALA A 316 13.02 -16.79 -11.91
C ALA A 316 12.77 -16.08 -13.26
N ALA A 317 13.85 -15.76 -13.97
CA ALA A 317 13.71 -15.26 -15.33
C ALA A 317 12.88 -16.27 -16.14
N PRO A 318 11.96 -15.82 -17.03
CA PRO A 318 11.30 -16.75 -17.93
C PRO A 318 12.38 -17.55 -18.65
N ALA A 319 12.22 -18.87 -18.70
CA ALA A 319 13.15 -19.73 -19.42
C ALA A 319 13.33 -19.14 -20.82
N ALA A 320 14.59 -18.87 -21.20
CA ALA A 320 14.87 -18.41 -22.55
C ALA A 320 14.25 -19.41 -23.52
N ASP A 321 13.34 -18.94 -24.36
CA ASP A 321 12.71 -19.76 -25.37
C ASP A 321 13.80 -20.28 -26.31
N THR A 322 14.27 -21.50 -26.08
CA THR A 322 15.25 -22.17 -26.94
C THR A 322 14.61 -22.72 -28.21
N SER A 323 13.32 -22.46 -28.48
CA SER A 323 12.64 -22.87 -29.72
C SER A 323 12.79 -21.83 -30.84
N SER A 324 14.04 -21.49 -31.15
CA SER A 324 14.41 -20.79 -32.38
C SER A 324 15.81 -21.20 -32.80
N ASN A 325 15.93 -22.36 -33.43
CA ASN A 325 16.99 -22.73 -34.37
C ASN A 325 16.43 -23.68 -35.42
#